data_AF-A0A9Q3YX17-F1
#
_entry.id   AF-A0A9Q3YX17-F1
#
_cell.length_a   1.000
_cell.length_b   1.000
_cell.length_c   1.000
_cell.angle_alpha   90.00
_cell.angle_beta   90.00
_cell.angle_gamma   90.00
#
_symmetry.space_group_name_H-M   'P 1'
#
loop_
_entity.id
_entity.type
_entity.pdbx_description
1 polymer ?
#
loop_
_entity_poly.entity_id
_entity_poly.type
_entity_poly.pdbx_seq_one_letter_code
_entity_poly.pdbx_strand_id
1 'polypeptide(L)'
;MKRTLESFGIARSSFYKWYKSYLEYGYDGLETTKRTNHRQWNSIPERQKDLVVEIALEHTELSARELAYKIGVSRRNGKHSTLMMESIKY
;
A
#
# COMPACT_ATOMS: atom_id res chain seq x y z
N MET A 1 -32.51 -2.25 -22.83
CA MET A 1 -31.44 -1.62 -22.01
C MET A 1 -30.07 -1.49 -22.68
N LYS A 2 -29.69 -2.31 -23.68
CA LYS A 2 -28.39 -2.17 -24.38
C LYS A 2 -28.18 -0.77 -25.00
N ARG A 3 -29.12 -0.34 -25.84
CA ARG A 3 -29.05 0.95 -26.56
C ARG A 3 -28.89 2.15 -25.62
N THR A 4 -29.54 2.10 -24.47
CA THR A 4 -29.49 3.17 -23.45
C THR A 4 -28.15 3.22 -22.73
N LEU A 5 -27.58 2.07 -22.35
CA LEU A 5 -26.26 2.06 -21.71
C LEU A 5 -25.14 2.41 -22.69
N GLU A 6 -25.27 1.97 -23.95
CA GLU A 6 -24.37 2.34 -25.04
C GLU A 6 -24.41 3.85 -25.34
N SER A 7 -25.58 4.49 -25.32
CA SER A 7 -25.68 5.95 -25.48
C SER A 7 -25.04 6.73 -24.34
N PHE A 8 -25.03 6.19 -23.13
CA PHE A 8 -24.32 6.77 -21.98
C PHE A 8 -22.83 6.39 -21.92
N GLY A 9 -22.34 5.55 -22.83
CA GLY A 9 -20.96 5.05 -22.81
C GLY A 9 -20.64 4.14 -21.62
N ILE A 10 -21.66 3.59 -20.96
CA ILE A 10 -21.50 2.76 -19.76
C ILE A 10 -21.42 1.28 -20.17
N ALA A 11 -20.33 0.63 -19.76
CA ALA A 11 -20.21 -0.82 -19.93
C ALA A 11 -21.29 -1.55 -19.12
N ARG A 12 -21.91 -2.57 -19.74
CA ARG A 12 -22.97 -3.38 -19.10
C ARG A 12 -22.53 -3.97 -17.76
N SER A 13 -21.27 -4.42 -17.66
CA SER A 13 -20.69 -4.97 -16.44
C SER A 13 -20.64 -3.95 -15.31
N SER A 14 -20.28 -2.70 -15.59
CA SER A 14 -20.28 -1.62 -14.60
C SER A 14 -21.69 -1.31 -14.10
N PHE A 15 -22.67 -1.23 -15.00
CA PHE A 15 -24.06 -0.99 -14.63
C PHE A 15 -24.60 -2.07 -13.68
N TYR A 16 -24.45 -3.35 -14.02
CA TYR A 16 -24.94 -4.43 -13.16
C TYR A 16 -24.17 -4.55 -11.85
N LYS A 17 -22.89 -4.18 -11.82
CA LYS A 17 -22.11 -4.11 -10.59
C LYS A 17 -22.67 -3.04 -9.64
N TRP A 18 -22.92 -1.84 -10.15
CA TRP A 18 -23.55 -0.76 -9.39
C TRP A 18 -24.96 -1.12 -8.94
N TYR A 19 -25.76 -1.72 -9.81
CA TYR A 19 -27.10 -2.16 -9.48
C TYR A 19 -27.10 -3.18 -8.35
N LYS A 20 -26.15 -4.13 -8.36
CA LYS A 20 -25.99 -5.11 -7.29
C LYS A 20 -25.59 -4.43 -5.97
N SER A 21 -24.60 -3.54 -5.99
CA SER A 21 -24.17 -2.80 -4.80
C SER A 21 -25.29 -1.91 -4.25
N TYR A 22 -26.11 -1.32 -5.12
CA TYR A 22 -27.28 -0.54 -4.70
C TYR A 22 -28.35 -1.39 -4.01
N LEU A 23 -28.59 -2.61 -4.50
CA LEU A 23 -29.54 -3.52 -3.85
C LEU A 23 -29.06 -4.00 -2.47
N GLU A 24 -27.75 -4.13 -2.28
CA GLU A 24 -27.16 -4.70 -1.06
C GLU A 24 -26.85 -3.63 0.01
N TYR A 25 -26.38 -2.46 -0.41
CA TYR A 25 -25.89 -1.40 0.48
C TYR A 25 -26.59 -0.05 0.26
N GLY A 26 -27.65 -0.01 -0.55
CA GLY A 26 -28.36 1.23 -0.87
C GLY A 26 -27.49 2.24 -1.62
N TYR A 27 -27.75 3.53 -1.38
CA TYR A 27 -26.99 4.61 -2.01
C TYR A 27 -25.50 4.57 -1.62
N ASP A 28 -25.18 4.18 -0.39
CA ASP A 28 -23.81 4.11 0.13
C ASP A 28 -22.97 3.05 -0.62
N GLY A 29 -23.61 2.02 -1.19
CA GLY A 29 -22.97 1.02 -2.05
C GLY A 29 -22.44 1.56 -3.38
N LEU A 30 -22.89 2.74 -3.80
CA LEU A 30 -22.41 3.42 -4.99
C LEU A 30 -21.21 4.33 -4.70
N GLU A 31 -20.84 4.51 -3.43
CA GLU A 31 -19.67 5.29 -3.07
C GLU A 31 -18.40 4.67 -3.70
N THR A 32 -17.52 5.53 -4.21
CA THR A 32 -16.22 5.06 -4.70
C THR A 32 -15.45 4.49 -3.52
N THR A 33 -15.42 3.16 -3.42
CA THR A 33 -14.46 2.48 -2.55
C THR A 33 -13.08 2.98 -2.94
N LYS A 34 -12.46 3.78 -2.06
CA LYS A 34 -11.07 4.15 -2.19
C LYS A 34 -10.32 2.84 -2.35
N ARG A 35 -9.69 2.64 -3.50
CA ARG A 35 -8.76 1.52 -3.69
C ARG A 35 -7.69 1.71 -2.63
N THR A 36 -7.84 1.03 -1.50
CA THR A 36 -6.79 0.91 -0.52
C THR A 36 -5.73 0.08 -1.22
N ASN A 37 -4.78 0.77 -1.84
CA ASN A 37 -3.48 0.18 -2.14
C ASN A 37 -2.86 -0.10 -0.77
N HIS A 38 -3.26 -1.21 -0.15
CA HIS A 38 -2.78 -1.66 1.16
C HIS A 38 -1.27 -1.87 1.16
N ARG A 39 -0.63 -1.87 -0.01
CA ARG A 39 0.79 -2.08 -0.16
C ARG A 39 1.33 -1.21 -1.28
N GLN A 40 1.73 0.01 -0.96
CA GLN A 40 2.71 0.69 -1.79
C GLN A 40 3.99 -0.16 -1.77
N TRP A 41 4.44 -0.60 -2.95
CA TRP A 41 5.58 -1.51 -3.13
C TRP A 41 6.87 -1.01 -2.44
N ASN A 42 6.97 0.30 -2.20
CA ASN A 42 8.14 0.96 -1.62
C ASN A 42 7.86 1.62 -0.25
N SER A 43 6.76 1.30 0.43
CA SER A 43 6.49 1.90 1.74
C SER A 43 7.37 1.27 2.81
N ILE A 44 8.19 2.10 3.45
CA ILE A 44 8.95 1.73 4.64
C ILE A 44 7.94 1.55 5.80
N PRO A 45 7.94 0.42 6.54
CA PRO A 45 7.16 0.25 7.76
C PRO A 45 7.45 1.36 8.77
N GLU A 46 6.43 1.82 9.51
CA GLU A 46 6.57 2.99 10.41
C GLU A 46 7.73 2.84 11.40
N ARG A 47 7.88 1.66 12.01
CA ARG A 47 9.00 1.34 12.92
C ARG A 47 10.39 1.47 12.29
N GLN A 48 10.49 1.33 10.97
CA GLN A 48 11.74 1.50 10.23
C GLN A 48 11.97 2.95 9.84
N LYS A 49 10.92 3.78 9.74
CA LYS A 49 11.07 5.21 9.46
C LYS A 49 11.74 5.92 10.62
N ASP A 50 11.30 5.63 11.85
CA ASP A 50 11.88 6.23 13.07
C ASP A 50 13.38 5.93 13.17
N LEU A 51 13.76 4.66 12.96
CA LEU A 51 15.17 4.24 12.93
C LEU A 51 15.99 4.96 11.84
N VAL A 52 15.41 5.15 10.66
CA VAL A 52 16.08 5.88 9.57
C VAL A 52 16.29 7.35 9.95
N VAL A 53 15.31 7.97 10.61
CA VAL A 53 15.39 9.36 11.08
C VAL A 53 16.46 9.51 12.16
N GLU A 54 16.49 8.63 13.16
CA GLU A 54 17.51 8.66 14.21
C GLU A 54 18.93 8.58 13.64
N ILE A 55 19.19 7.63 12.74
CA ILE A 55 20.51 7.44 12.13
C ILE A 55 20.86 8.62 11.22
N ALA A 56 19.89 9.23 10.53
CA ALA A 56 20.11 10.42 9.71
C ALA A 56 20.48 11.65 10.57
N LEU A 57 19.90 11.76 11.77
CA LEU A 57 20.22 12.82 12.72
C LEU A 57 21.60 12.63 13.36
N GLU A 58 22.02 11.39 13.62
CA GLU A 58 23.37 11.09 14.10
C GLU A 58 24.46 11.30 13.02
N HIS A 59 24.09 11.13 11.75
CA HIS A 59 25.02 11.16 10.61
C HIS A 59 24.58 12.12 9.51
N THR A 60 24.44 13.39 9.89
CA THR A 60 24.02 14.48 8.98
C THR A 60 24.96 14.71 7.80
N GLU A 61 26.21 14.27 7.93
CA GLU A 61 27.25 14.35 6.91
C GLU A 61 27.10 13.30 5.79
N LEU A 62 26.31 12.25 6.01
CA LEU A 62 26.13 11.17 5.04
C LEU A 62 25.04 11.50 4.02
N SER A 63 25.30 11.18 2.75
CA SER A 63 24.26 11.22 1.73
C SER A 63 23.21 10.14 1.96
N ALA A 64 22.01 10.32 1.43
CA ALA A 64 20.93 9.32 1.53
C ALA A 64 21.36 7.91 1.06
N ARG A 65 22.28 7.83 0.10
CA ARG A 65 22.81 6.55 -0.43
C ARG A 65 23.77 5.89 0.55
N GLU A 66 24.65 6.67 1.18
CA GLU A 66 25.59 6.16 2.20
C GLU A 66 24.84 5.77 3.48
N LEU A 67 23.84 6.56 3.87
CA LEU A 67 22.92 6.24 4.95
C LEU A 67 22.21 4.90 4.69
N ALA A 68 21.66 4.69 3.49
CA ALA A 68 21.04 3.43 3.12
C ALA A 68 22.01 2.24 3.18
N TYR A 69 23.28 2.43 2.78
CA TYR A 69 24.32 1.41 2.90
C TYR A 69 24.60 1.08 4.38
N LYS A 70 24.76 2.11 5.22
CA LYS A 70 25.00 1.96 6.66
C LYS A 70 23.86 1.21 7.36
N ILE A 71 22.62 1.58 7.06
CA ILE A 71 21.42 0.93 7.59
C ILE A 71 21.32 -0.53 7.09
N GLY A 72 21.59 -0.76 5.79
CA GLY A 72 21.57 -2.10 5.18
C GLY A 72 22.69 -3.03 5.67
N VAL A 73 23.85 -2.50 6.04
CA VAL A 73 24.97 -3.26 6.63
C VAL A 73 24.70 -3.58 8.10
N SER A 74 24.21 -2.61 8.87
CA SER A 74 23.83 -2.83 10.27
C SER A 74 22.75 -3.92 10.40
N ARG A 75 21.78 -3.92 9.48
CA ARG A 75 20.73 -4.95 9.35
C ARG A 75 21.27 -6.36 9.02
N ARG A 76 22.45 -6.48 8.39
CA ARG A 76 23.08 -7.78 8.09
C ARG A 76 23.90 -8.35 9.25
N ASN A 77 24.36 -7.51 10.18
CA ASN A 77 25.26 -7.90 11.25
C ASN A 77 24.56 -8.17 12.60
N GLY A 78 23.26 -7.83 12.72
CA GLY A 78 22.45 -8.08 13.91
C GLY A 78 21.60 -9.35 13.78
N LYS A 79 21.71 -10.24 14.77
CA LYS A 79 20.99 -11.52 14.95
C LYS A 79 19.45 -11.38 15.10
N HIS A 80 18.77 -10.75 14.14
CA HIS A 80 17.31 -10.52 14.15
C HIS A 80 16.61 -10.96 12.86
N SER A 81 17.29 -11.65 11.94
CA SER A 81 16.71 -12.11 10.68
C SER A 81 15.87 -13.39 10.80
N THR A 82 15.97 -14.14 11.89
CA THR A 82 15.21 -15.41 12.05
C THR A 82 13.73 -15.20 12.38
N LEU A 83 13.35 -14.10 13.04
CA LEU A 83 11.97 -13.90 13.53
C LEU A 83 11.06 -13.10 12.58
N MET A 84 11.56 -12.54 11.48
CA MET A 84 10.73 -11.76 10.54
C MET A 84 10.31 -12.54 9.29
N MET A 85 10.92 -13.70 8.99
CA MET A 85 10.49 -14.53 7.87
C MET A 85 9.34 -15.49 8.21
N GLU A 86 9.06 -15.75 9.50
CA GLU A 86 7.90 -16.55 9.92
C GLU A 86 6.57 -15.78 9.88
N SER A 87 6.59 -14.44 9.90
CA SER A 87 5.35 -13.62 9.86
C SER A 87 4.85 -13.28 8.44
N ILE A 88 5.42 -13.87 7.38
CA ILE A 88 4.94 -13.73 5.99
C ILE A 88 4.33 -15.06 5.46
N LYS A 89 4.00 -15.97 6.38
CA LYS A 89 3.02 -17.04 6.13
C LYS A 89 1.91 -16.88 7.15
N TYR A 90 0.93 -16.02 6.85
CA TYR A 90 -0.51 -16.19 7.05
C TYR A 90 -1.22 -15.02 6.37
#